data_AF-A0A1A8P4P5-F1
#
_entry.id   AF-A0A1A8P4P5-F1
#
_cell.length_a   1.000
_cell.length_b   1.000
_cell.length_c   1.000
_cell.angle_alpha   90.00
_cell.angle_beta   90.00
_cell.angle_gamma   90.00
#
_symmetry.space_group_name_H-M   'P 1'
#
loop_
_entity.id
_entity.type
_entity.pdbx_description
1 polymer ?
#
loop_
_entity_poly.entity_id
_entity_poly.type
_entity_poly.pdbx_seq_one_letter_code
_entity_poly.pdbx_strand_id
1 'polypeptide(L)'
;MLSFMIVCFIWLIHSDVIYSIENTTVSGQRRFGYVNSSVTQLSVPEDHHVCLPCQGPDVIWTHQNTKVLVTRRGSYQTYQDRRRYILLMDGSLCLLKLDDSDGGEYQCNQQLVAELQVLTGNDFQVSAGWTLLLPCRGSFKTKQRWFRQREREKKEVIFTRFRNGTEKPERDGDRLSYTNNALQIRDLQPEDAGEYQCNGVLQARVSVLEDAVEIKNKTKKKHENVLMLVAVSGFVLMTISLVTVCALLISTKCRRRNRKYKYAEKGHVDTELSG
;
A
#
# COMPACT_ATOMS: atom_id res chain seq x y z
N MET A 1 -39.03 -10.24 -30.86
CA MET A 1 -38.54 -11.50 -30.25
C MET A 1 -37.12 -11.42 -29.69
N LEU A 2 -36.32 -10.37 -29.97
CA LEU A 2 -35.00 -10.17 -29.35
C LEU A 2 -35.06 -9.69 -27.88
N SER A 3 -36.17 -9.04 -27.47
CA SER A 3 -36.31 -8.49 -26.10
C SER A 3 -36.62 -9.53 -25.03
N PHE A 4 -37.09 -10.73 -25.39
CA PHE A 4 -37.39 -11.80 -24.43
C PHE A 4 -36.15 -12.68 -24.12
N MET A 5 -35.16 -12.72 -25.02
CA MET A 5 -33.93 -13.50 -24.81
C MET A 5 -32.97 -12.82 -23.81
N ILE A 6 -33.05 -11.50 -23.65
CA ILE A 6 -32.18 -10.73 -22.73
C ILE A 6 -32.63 -10.92 -21.27
N VAL A 7 -33.93 -11.12 -21.02
CA VAL A 7 -34.47 -11.28 -19.66
C VAL A 7 -34.15 -12.66 -19.07
N CYS A 8 -34.05 -13.72 -19.89
CA CYS A 8 -33.63 -15.04 -19.42
C CYS A 8 -32.15 -15.11 -19.00
N PHE A 9 -31.26 -14.37 -19.66
CA PHE A 9 -29.83 -14.39 -19.32
C PHE A 9 -29.52 -13.68 -18.00
N ILE A 10 -30.32 -12.69 -17.60
CA ILE A 10 -30.11 -11.95 -16.34
C ILE A 10 -30.59 -12.77 -15.13
N TRP A 11 -31.59 -13.65 -15.30
CA TRP A 11 -32.04 -14.54 -14.22
C TRP A 11 -31.10 -15.74 -14.01
N LEU A 12 -30.47 -16.27 -15.05
CA LEU A 12 -29.54 -17.40 -14.92
C LEU A 12 -28.22 -17.02 -14.22
N ILE A 13 -27.71 -15.79 -14.42
CA ILE A 13 -26.46 -15.34 -13.79
C ILE A 13 -26.64 -15.08 -12.28
N HIS A 14 -27.85 -14.72 -11.83
CA HIS A 14 -28.09 -14.47 -10.41
C HIS A 14 -28.27 -15.75 -9.57
N SER A 15 -28.67 -16.87 -10.19
CA SER A 15 -28.78 -18.17 -9.53
C SER A 15 -27.44 -18.88 -9.31
N ASP A 16 -26.47 -18.70 -10.22
CA ASP A 16 -25.15 -19.36 -10.10
C ASP A 16 -24.22 -18.68 -9.08
N VAL A 17 -24.46 -17.40 -8.77
CA VAL A 17 -23.66 -16.66 -7.76
C VAL A 17 -24.06 -17.02 -6.32
N ILE A 18 -25.29 -17.47 -6.09
CA ILE A 18 -25.79 -17.78 -4.74
C ILE A 18 -25.50 -19.23 -4.33
N TYR A 19 -25.21 -20.15 -5.26
CA TYR A 19 -24.93 -21.55 -4.95
C TYR A 19 -23.49 -21.84 -4.48
N SER A 20 -22.59 -20.84 -4.43
CA SER A 20 -21.21 -21.05 -3.97
C SER A 20 -20.98 -20.75 -2.48
N ILE A 21 -22.04 -20.42 -1.73
CA ILE A 21 -21.97 -20.17 -0.28
C ILE A 21 -22.78 -21.25 0.45
N GLU A 22 -22.28 -22.49 0.45
CA GLU A 22 -22.51 -23.50 1.51
C GLU A 22 -21.84 -24.82 1.15
N ASN A 23 -20.61 -25.04 1.65
CA ASN A 23 -20.21 -26.30 2.30
C ASN A 23 -18.69 -26.37 2.51
N THR A 24 -18.25 -26.00 3.70
CA THR A 24 -17.23 -26.80 4.42
C THR A 24 -17.31 -26.47 5.91
N THR A 25 -18.17 -27.18 6.61
CA THR A 25 -18.07 -27.37 8.06
C THR A 25 -17.26 -28.64 8.36
N VAL A 26 -16.79 -28.76 9.61
CA VAL A 26 -15.99 -29.85 10.22
C VAL A 26 -14.47 -29.60 10.06
N SER A 27 -13.67 -29.35 11.09
CA SER A 27 -13.66 -29.91 12.45
C SER A 27 -13.05 -28.94 13.48
N GLY A 28 -13.47 -29.06 14.74
CA GLY A 28 -12.89 -28.34 15.86
C GLY A 28 -11.46 -28.80 16.16
N GLN A 29 -10.49 -27.90 16.01
CA GLN A 29 -9.14 -28.04 16.51
C GLN A 29 -8.84 -26.85 17.44
N ARG A 30 -8.34 -27.17 18.64
CA ARG A 30 -8.03 -26.23 19.73
C ARG A 30 -7.26 -25.02 19.20
N ARG A 31 -7.74 -23.80 19.50
CA ARG A 31 -6.98 -22.56 19.31
C ARG A 31 -5.73 -22.59 20.19
N PHE A 32 -4.64 -23.15 19.68
CA PHE A 32 -3.32 -22.62 19.99
C PHE A 32 -3.18 -21.34 19.16
N GLY A 33 -3.02 -20.20 19.84
CA GLY A 33 -2.79 -18.93 19.20
C GLY A 33 -1.47 -18.98 18.41
N TYR A 34 -1.56 -19.28 17.12
CA TYR A 34 -0.53 -18.94 16.17
C TYR A 34 -0.53 -17.42 16.07
N VAL A 35 0.45 -16.79 16.71
CA VAL A 35 0.78 -15.39 16.49
C VAL A 35 1.14 -15.27 15.02
N ASN A 36 0.35 -14.51 14.25
CA ASN A 36 0.72 -14.08 12.91
C ASN A 36 2.03 -13.29 13.02
N SER A 37 3.16 -13.97 12.88
CA SER A 37 4.46 -13.33 12.86
C SER A 37 4.64 -12.67 11.51
N SER A 38 4.20 -11.42 11.41
CA SER A 38 4.58 -10.57 10.29
C SER A 38 6.10 -10.41 10.30
N VAL A 39 6.75 -10.90 9.25
CA VAL A 39 8.19 -10.69 9.04
C VAL A 39 8.45 -9.19 9.00
N THR A 40 9.41 -8.71 9.79
CA THR A 40 9.74 -7.28 9.86
C THR A 40 10.88 -6.96 8.90
N GLN A 41 10.61 -6.16 7.87
CA GLN A 41 11.63 -5.62 6.98
C GLN A 41 12.20 -4.32 7.58
N LEU A 42 13.50 -4.31 7.87
CA LEU A 42 14.18 -3.24 8.61
C LEU A 42 15.37 -2.70 7.82
N SER A 43 15.47 -1.39 7.69
CA SER A 43 16.64 -0.70 7.18
C SER A 43 17.28 0.11 8.30
N VAL A 44 18.54 -0.19 8.61
CA VAL A 44 19.24 0.33 9.80
C VAL A 44 20.65 0.78 9.43
N PRO A 45 21.09 1.99 9.83
CA PRO A 45 22.45 2.45 9.57
C PRO A 45 23.52 1.58 10.22
N GLU A 46 24.65 1.43 9.52
CA GLU A 46 25.89 0.86 10.06
C GLU A 46 26.30 1.59 11.36
N ASP A 47 27.01 0.90 12.24
CA ASP A 47 27.37 1.35 13.60
C ASP A 47 26.18 1.57 14.56
N HIS A 48 24.93 1.35 14.14
CA HIS A 48 23.78 1.34 15.05
C HIS A 48 23.53 -0.05 15.62
N HIS A 49 22.62 -0.15 16.60
CA HIS A 49 22.14 -1.43 17.12
C HIS A 49 20.69 -1.68 16.72
N VAL A 50 20.29 -2.95 16.73
CA VAL A 50 18.89 -3.35 16.57
C VAL A 50 18.60 -4.56 17.45
N CYS A 51 17.43 -4.55 18.10
CA CYS A 51 16.91 -5.66 18.88
C CYS A 51 15.72 -6.28 18.15
N LEU A 52 15.84 -7.56 17.84
CA LEU A 52 14.84 -8.35 17.14
C LEU A 52 14.04 -9.17 18.15
N PRO A 53 12.70 -9.08 18.13
CA PRO A 53 11.87 -9.74 19.12
C PRO A 53 11.81 -11.24 18.87
N CYS A 54 11.84 -12.02 19.94
CA CYS A 54 11.40 -13.41 19.91
C CYS A 54 10.73 -13.75 21.24
N GLN A 55 9.82 -14.71 21.23
CA GLN A 55 9.11 -15.15 22.43
C GLN A 55 9.48 -16.59 22.74
N GLY A 56 10.09 -16.82 23.90
CA GLY A 56 10.26 -18.17 24.41
C GLY A 56 11.36 -18.31 25.46
N PRO A 57 11.23 -19.28 26.38
CA PRO A 57 12.28 -19.60 27.34
C PRO A 57 13.51 -20.20 26.64
N ASP A 58 13.31 -21.01 25.61
CA ASP A 58 14.37 -21.58 24.78
C ASP A 58 14.34 -20.95 23.39
N VAL A 59 15.49 -20.46 22.93
CA VAL A 59 15.60 -19.76 21.65
C VAL A 59 16.90 -20.13 20.93
N ILE A 60 16.80 -20.28 19.62
CA ILE A 60 17.92 -20.46 18.69
C ILE A 60 17.81 -19.35 17.65
N TRP A 61 18.79 -18.45 17.65
CA TRP A 61 18.89 -17.39 16.66
C TRP A 61 19.84 -17.80 15.54
N THR A 62 19.36 -17.70 14.30
CA THR A 62 20.10 -18.05 13.10
C THR A 62 20.08 -16.89 12.11
N HIS A 63 21.21 -16.60 11.50
CA HIS A 63 21.37 -15.64 10.41
C HIS A 63 21.58 -16.38 9.09
N GLN A 64 20.91 -15.93 8.02
CA GLN A 64 21.02 -16.50 6.67
C GLN A 64 20.82 -18.03 6.63
N ASN A 65 19.85 -18.54 7.41
CA ASN A 65 19.51 -19.97 7.55
C ASN A 65 20.62 -20.91 8.04
N THR A 66 21.84 -20.45 8.23
CA THR A 66 23.02 -21.32 8.35
C THR A 66 23.87 -21.00 9.58
N LYS A 67 23.97 -19.72 9.94
CA LYS A 67 24.87 -19.23 10.98
C LYS A 67 24.13 -19.10 12.30
N VAL A 68 24.35 -20.04 13.22
CA VAL A 68 23.80 -19.95 14.58
C VAL A 68 24.54 -18.86 15.35
N LEU A 69 23.81 -17.82 15.76
CA LEU A 69 24.36 -16.67 16.47
C LEU A 69 24.37 -16.90 17.98
N VAL A 70 23.22 -17.32 18.52
CA VAL A 70 23.00 -17.52 19.95
C VAL A 70 22.03 -18.67 20.15
N THR A 71 22.26 -19.48 21.18
CA THR A 71 21.30 -20.50 21.63
C THR A 71 21.14 -20.42 23.14
N ARG A 72 19.89 -20.46 23.62
CA ARG A 72 19.52 -20.64 25.02
C ARG A 72 18.65 -21.87 25.17
N ARG A 73 19.03 -22.76 26.09
CA ARG A 73 18.25 -23.93 26.48
C ARG A 73 18.28 -24.09 27.99
N GLY A 74 17.17 -23.78 28.66
CA GLY A 74 17.11 -23.65 30.12
C GLY A 74 18.11 -22.59 30.62
N SER A 75 19.01 -22.99 31.52
CA SER A 75 20.08 -22.12 32.04
C SER A 75 21.31 -22.01 31.14
N TYR A 76 21.44 -22.89 30.14
CA TYR A 76 22.62 -22.95 29.28
C TYR A 76 22.50 -21.97 28.12
N GLN A 77 23.55 -21.17 27.89
CA GLN A 77 23.61 -20.20 26.80
C GLN A 77 24.94 -20.27 26.05
N THR A 78 24.87 -20.23 24.72
CA THR A 78 26.03 -20.16 23.82
C THR A 78 25.91 -18.97 22.90
N TYR A 79 27.05 -18.35 22.60
CA TYR A 79 27.15 -17.18 21.73
C TYR A 79 28.26 -17.45 20.74
N GLN A 80 28.03 -17.14 19.47
CA GLN A 80 29.08 -17.09 18.47
C GLN A 80 30.07 -15.96 18.79
N ASP A 81 29.54 -14.78 19.14
CA ASP A 81 30.33 -13.64 19.58
C ASP A 81 29.60 -12.84 20.66
N ARG A 82 30.12 -12.87 21.89
CA ARG A 82 29.58 -12.15 23.05
C ARG A 82 29.74 -10.64 22.98
N ARG A 83 30.60 -10.12 22.10
CA ARG A 83 30.82 -8.68 21.93
C ARG A 83 29.84 -8.07 20.94
N ARG A 84 29.26 -8.89 20.06
CA ARG A 84 28.35 -8.44 19.00
C ARG A 84 26.88 -8.67 19.34
N TYR A 85 26.59 -9.71 20.13
CA TYR A 85 25.23 -10.17 20.38
C TYR A 85 24.90 -10.18 21.88
N ILE A 86 23.72 -9.66 22.23
CA ILE A 86 23.12 -9.81 23.56
C ILE A 86 21.79 -10.52 23.41
N LEU A 87 21.57 -11.56 24.22
CA LEU A 87 20.28 -12.21 24.34
C LEU A 87 19.55 -11.71 25.58
N LEU A 88 18.36 -11.16 25.36
CA LEU A 88 17.50 -10.68 26.43
C LEU A 88 16.69 -11.82 27.07
N MET A 89 16.18 -11.61 28.27
CA MET A 89 15.46 -12.63 29.04
C MET A 89 14.17 -13.11 28.34
N ASP A 90 13.50 -12.23 27.62
CA ASP A 90 12.30 -12.54 26.82
C ASP A 90 12.59 -13.43 25.59
N GLY A 91 13.86 -13.53 25.18
CA GLY A 91 14.31 -14.28 24.00
C GLY A 91 14.74 -13.38 22.84
N SER A 92 14.58 -12.06 22.96
CA SER A 92 14.96 -11.09 21.93
C SER A 92 16.48 -11.03 21.75
N LEU A 93 16.93 -10.85 20.51
CA LEU A 93 18.35 -10.73 20.15
C LEU A 93 18.70 -9.29 19.83
N CYS A 94 19.65 -8.70 20.53
CA CYS A 94 20.21 -7.39 20.21
C CYS A 94 21.58 -7.53 19.52
N LEU A 95 21.69 -6.94 18.34
CA LEU A 95 22.93 -6.74 17.60
C LEU A 95 23.47 -5.36 17.94
N LEU A 96 24.66 -5.28 18.54
CA LEU A 96 25.15 -4.05 19.19
C LEU A 96 25.77 -3.02 18.25
N LYS A 97 26.40 -3.48 17.17
CA LYS A 97 27.08 -2.63 16.20
C LYS A 97 27.01 -3.29 14.84
N LEU A 98 26.13 -2.77 13.98
CA LEU A 98 25.89 -3.33 12.65
C LEU A 98 27.03 -2.99 11.69
N ASP A 99 27.40 -3.96 10.87
CA ASP A 99 28.22 -3.82 9.67
C ASP A 99 27.48 -4.38 8.44
N ASP A 100 28.03 -4.19 7.25
CA ASP A 100 27.45 -4.65 5.98
C ASP A 100 27.14 -6.16 5.95
N SER A 101 27.96 -6.97 6.61
CA SER A 101 27.80 -8.43 6.69
C SER A 101 26.63 -8.88 7.55
N ASP A 102 26.05 -7.98 8.36
CA ASP A 102 24.88 -8.26 9.18
C ASP A 102 23.56 -8.22 8.39
N GLY A 103 23.59 -7.80 7.13
CA GLY A 103 22.41 -7.82 6.27
C GLY A 103 21.83 -9.22 6.06
N GLY A 104 20.51 -9.26 5.84
CA GLY A 104 19.74 -10.43 5.45
C GLY A 104 18.79 -10.98 6.51
N GLU A 105 18.51 -12.28 6.41
CA GLU A 105 17.44 -12.92 7.16
C GLU A 105 17.87 -13.33 8.57
N TYR A 106 17.02 -13.01 9.54
CA TYR A 106 17.15 -13.39 10.94
C TYR A 106 15.97 -14.24 11.38
N GLN A 107 16.29 -15.39 11.97
CA GLN A 107 15.30 -16.37 12.38
C GLN A 107 15.45 -16.71 13.84
N CYS A 108 14.31 -16.81 14.52
CA CYS A 108 14.24 -17.37 15.85
C CYS A 108 13.49 -18.69 15.79
N ASN A 109 14.09 -19.78 16.28
CA ASN A 109 13.47 -21.11 16.29
C ASN A 109 12.92 -21.53 14.91
N GLN A 110 13.70 -21.29 13.84
CA GLN A 110 13.35 -21.57 12.44
C GLN A 110 12.22 -20.72 11.86
N GLN A 111 11.73 -19.72 12.61
CA GLN A 111 10.73 -18.78 12.14
C GLN A 111 11.41 -17.48 11.71
N LEU A 112 11.15 -17.03 10.48
CA LEU A 112 11.63 -15.76 9.98
C LEU A 112 11.03 -14.61 10.79
N VAL A 113 11.89 -13.86 11.48
CA VAL A 113 11.51 -12.72 12.31
C VAL A 113 11.72 -11.42 11.55
N ALA A 114 12.88 -11.28 10.93
CA ALA A 114 13.25 -10.04 10.25
C ALA A 114 14.12 -10.27 9.02
N GLU A 115 13.99 -9.37 8.07
CA GLU A 115 14.92 -9.16 6.98
C GLU A 115 15.58 -7.79 7.20
N LEU A 116 16.91 -7.78 7.32
CA LEU A 116 17.68 -6.60 7.69
C LEU A 116 18.50 -6.08 6.51
N GLN A 117 18.33 -4.79 6.19
CA GLN A 117 19.20 -4.05 5.28
C GLN A 117 20.08 -3.10 6.12
N VAL A 118 21.41 -3.24 6.01
CA VAL A 118 22.33 -2.32 6.66
C VAL A 118 22.67 -1.18 5.70
N LEU A 119 22.48 0.06 6.16
CA LEU A 119 22.65 1.28 5.37
C LEU A 119 24.01 1.91 5.67
N THR A 120 24.80 2.19 4.65
CA THR A 120 26.13 2.78 4.78
C THR A 120 26.15 4.26 4.39
N GLY A 121 26.98 5.06 5.05
CA GLY A 121 27.09 6.50 4.80
C GLY A 121 25.86 7.30 5.24
N ASN A 122 25.44 8.27 4.41
CA ASN A 122 24.34 9.19 4.72
C ASN A 122 23.29 9.32 3.60
N ASP A 123 23.54 8.72 2.44
CA ASP A 123 22.62 8.72 1.29
C ASP A 123 21.93 7.35 1.23
N PHE A 124 20.74 7.28 1.81
CA PHE A 124 20.03 6.01 2.00
C PHE A 124 19.06 5.75 0.85
N GLN A 125 19.14 4.55 0.30
CA GLN A 125 18.18 4.00 -0.64
C GLN A 125 17.44 2.85 0.04
N VAL A 126 16.15 3.04 0.27
CA VAL A 126 15.32 2.10 1.02
C VAL A 126 14.08 1.77 0.21
N SER A 127 13.66 0.50 0.19
CA SER A 127 12.45 0.11 -0.53
C SER A 127 11.18 0.60 0.17
N ALA A 128 10.15 0.89 -0.61
CA ALA A 128 8.82 1.20 -0.09
C ALA A 128 8.29 0.04 0.77
N GLY A 129 7.54 0.36 1.83
CA GLY A 129 7.00 -0.62 2.78
C GLY A 129 7.96 -1.05 3.89
N TRP A 130 9.27 -0.81 3.75
CA TRP A 130 10.25 -1.15 4.77
C TRP A 130 10.15 -0.24 5.99
N THR A 131 10.65 -0.69 7.13
CA THR A 131 10.78 0.14 8.33
C THR A 131 12.18 0.73 8.42
N LEU A 132 12.30 2.05 8.42
CA LEU A 132 13.57 2.76 8.55
C LEU A 132 13.84 3.18 9.98
N LEU A 133 15.04 2.88 10.50
CA LEU A 133 15.53 3.39 11.78
C LEU A 133 16.56 4.51 11.56
N LEU A 134 16.32 5.67 12.16
CA LEU A 134 17.25 6.80 12.13
C LEU A 134 17.73 7.13 13.56
N PRO A 135 18.97 6.79 13.92
CA PRO A 135 19.54 7.21 15.19
C PRO A 135 19.82 8.71 15.21
N CYS A 136 19.71 9.34 16.37
CA CYS A 136 20.07 10.76 16.55
C CYS A 136 21.57 10.89 16.90
N ARG A 137 22.44 10.79 15.89
CA ARG A 137 23.90 10.89 16.07
C ARG A 137 24.35 12.34 16.16
N GLY A 138 25.43 12.57 16.94
CA GLY A 138 26.05 13.89 17.07
C GLY A 138 25.25 14.92 17.88
N SER A 139 24.13 14.53 18.51
CA SER A 139 23.36 15.39 19.40
C SER A 139 23.37 14.85 20.83
N PHE A 140 23.89 15.64 21.78
CA PHE A 140 23.87 15.30 23.21
C PHE A 140 22.60 15.75 23.92
N LYS A 141 21.64 16.32 23.19
CA LYS A 141 20.37 16.79 23.76
C LYS A 141 19.47 15.59 24.03
N THR A 142 19.03 15.46 25.28
CA THR A 142 18.09 14.41 25.71
C THR A 142 16.72 14.53 25.05
N LYS A 143 16.27 15.75 24.77
CA LYS A 143 15.12 16.01 23.89
C LYS A 143 15.57 15.88 22.44
N GLN A 144 14.88 15.04 21.67
CA GLN A 144 15.15 14.87 20.24
C GLN A 144 13.98 15.46 19.45
N ARG A 145 14.27 16.48 18.64
CA ARG A 145 13.33 17.04 17.68
C ARG A 145 13.78 16.67 16.28
N TRP A 146 12.93 15.94 15.58
CA TRP A 146 13.18 15.45 14.25
C TRP A 146 12.50 16.31 13.21
N PHE A 147 13.25 16.58 12.15
CA PHE A 147 12.81 17.38 11.03
C PHE A 147 12.99 16.62 9.74
N ARG A 148 12.07 16.82 8.82
CA ARG A 148 12.18 16.40 7.43
C ARG A 148 12.20 17.63 6.54
N GLN A 149 13.01 17.59 5.49
CA GLN A 149 13.00 18.61 4.46
C GLN A 149 12.98 17.93 3.10
N ARG A 150 11.91 18.15 2.35
CA ARG A 150 11.79 17.69 0.95
C ARG A 150 12.43 18.69 0.01
N GLU A 151 12.74 18.25 -1.20
CA GLU A 151 13.30 19.14 -2.21
C GLU A 151 12.36 20.33 -2.43
N ARG A 152 12.88 21.56 -2.32
CA ARG A 152 12.14 22.82 -2.52
C ARG A 152 11.00 23.08 -1.52
N GLU A 153 10.84 22.25 -0.50
CA GLU A 153 9.90 22.49 0.58
C GLU A 153 10.58 23.08 1.82
N LYS A 154 9.77 23.73 2.67
CA LYS A 154 10.25 24.19 3.98
C LYS A 154 10.45 22.99 4.89
N LYS A 155 11.50 23.07 5.69
CA LYS A 155 11.78 22.13 6.77
C LYS A 155 10.61 22.05 7.75
N GLU A 156 10.08 20.85 7.97
CA GLU A 156 8.96 20.57 8.86
C GLU A 156 9.41 19.74 10.07
N VAL A 157 8.74 19.91 11.21
CA VAL A 157 8.92 19.01 12.36
C VAL A 157 8.02 17.80 12.15
N ILE A 158 8.56 16.59 12.27
CA ILE A 158 7.79 15.36 12.08
C ILE A 158 7.57 14.59 13.37
N PHE A 159 8.51 14.70 14.32
CA PHE A 159 8.48 13.93 15.55
C PHE A 159 9.28 14.63 16.65
N THR A 160 8.77 14.60 17.88
CA THR A 160 9.49 15.06 19.07
C THR A 160 9.47 13.97 20.14
N ARG A 161 10.66 13.55 20.58
CA ARG A 161 10.85 12.82 21.84
C ARG A 161 11.25 13.79 22.94
N PHE A 162 10.41 13.90 23.95
CA PHE A 162 10.65 14.76 25.10
C PHE A 162 11.62 14.10 26.09
N ARG A 163 12.17 14.90 27.01
CA ARG A 163 13.14 14.42 28.01
C ARG A 163 12.58 13.33 28.93
N ASN A 164 11.28 13.37 29.19
CA ASN A 164 10.54 12.41 29.99
C ASN A 164 10.18 11.12 29.21
N GLY A 165 10.61 10.98 27.96
CA GLY A 165 10.30 9.84 27.11
C GLY A 165 8.98 9.96 26.34
N THR A 166 8.16 10.98 26.59
CA THR A 166 6.93 11.18 25.81
C THR A 166 7.26 11.37 24.33
N GLU A 167 6.52 10.67 23.48
CA GLU A 167 6.63 10.73 22.03
C GLU A 167 5.47 11.55 21.48
N LYS A 168 5.78 12.50 20.58
CA LYS A 168 4.77 13.29 19.88
C LYS A 168 5.08 13.32 18.39
N PRO A 169 4.41 12.49 17.58
CA PRO A 169 4.36 12.71 16.15
C PRO A 169 3.58 14.00 15.86
N GLU A 170 4.04 14.82 14.89
CA GLU A 170 3.38 16.11 14.59
C GLU A 170 2.23 15.97 13.58
N ARG A 171 2.23 14.92 12.76
CA ARG A 171 1.05 14.52 11.98
C ARG A 171 0.34 13.39 12.73
N ASP A 172 -0.99 13.41 12.72
CA ASP A 172 -1.79 12.27 13.16
C ASP A 172 -1.47 11.09 12.23
N GLY A 173 -0.69 10.14 12.76
CA GLY A 173 -0.19 9.03 11.99
C GLY A 173 0.65 8.10 12.85
N ASP A 174 0.19 6.85 12.98
CA ASP A 174 0.80 5.87 13.87
C ASP A 174 2.14 5.34 13.35
N ARG A 175 2.59 5.72 12.14
CA ARG A 175 3.80 5.16 11.52
C ARG A 175 5.12 5.61 12.16
N LEU A 176 5.13 6.75 12.86
CA LEU A 176 6.31 7.30 13.51
C LEU A 176 6.33 6.92 15.00
N SER A 177 7.42 6.34 15.47
CA SER A 177 7.61 6.00 16.87
C SER A 177 9.08 6.06 17.27
N TYR A 178 9.39 5.92 18.56
CA TYR A 178 10.77 5.77 19.03
C TYR A 178 11.03 4.37 19.58
N THR A 179 11.86 3.60 18.89
CA THR A 179 12.28 2.26 19.33
C THR A 179 13.70 1.98 18.84
N ASN A 180 14.37 0.98 19.40
CA ASN A 180 15.78 0.69 19.10
C ASN A 180 16.67 1.93 19.23
N ASN A 181 16.34 2.82 20.17
CA ASN A 181 17.00 4.11 20.39
C ASN A 181 17.13 4.99 19.12
N ALA A 182 16.16 4.87 18.21
CA ALA A 182 16.10 5.58 16.94
C ALA A 182 14.68 6.08 16.67
N LEU A 183 14.57 7.08 15.80
CA LEU A 183 13.30 7.39 15.15
C LEU A 183 12.97 6.21 14.22
N GLN A 184 11.81 5.60 14.41
CA GLN A 184 11.28 4.57 13.56
C GLN A 184 10.24 5.15 12.62
N ILE A 185 10.38 4.87 11.33
CA ILE A 185 9.43 5.20 10.28
C ILE A 185 8.96 3.89 9.66
N ARG A 186 7.74 3.47 10.02
CA ARG A 186 7.15 2.23 9.51
C ARG A 186 6.55 2.44 8.12
N ASP A 187 6.50 1.36 7.34
CA ASP A 187 5.79 1.32 6.05
C ASP A 187 6.20 2.48 5.14
N LEU A 188 7.52 2.64 4.91
CA LEU A 188 8.11 3.81 4.25
C LEU A 188 7.45 4.07 2.89
N GLN A 189 7.05 5.32 2.64
CA GLN A 189 6.37 5.71 1.40
C GLN A 189 7.23 6.68 0.58
N PRO A 190 7.02 6.79 -0.75
CA PRO A 190 7.74 7.75 -1.59
C PRO A 190 7.70 9.20 -1.06
N GLU A 191 6.60 9.60 -0.43
CA GLU A 191 6.44 10.94 0.15
C GLU A 191 7.29 11.17 1.40
N ASP A 192 7.88 10.11 1.95
CA ASP A 192 8.84 10.17 3.05
C ASP A 192 10.25 10.52 2.60
N ALA A 193 10.55 10.52 1.29
CA ALA A 193 11.85 10.92 0.78
C ALA A 193 12.22 12.36 1.21
N GLY A 194 13.50 12.59 1.47
CA GLY A 194 14.03 13.91 1.85
C GLY A 194 15.19 13.85 2.85
N GLU A 195 15.62 15.02 3.30
CA GLU A 195 16.66 15.16 4.31
C GLU A 195 16.09 15.07 5.72
N TYR A 196 16.67 14.19 6.53
CA TYR A 196 16.28 13.97 7.92
C TYR A 196 17.32 14.55 8.87
N GLN A 197 16.86 15.38 9.79
CA GLN A 197 17.72 16.06 10.74
C GLN A 197 17.22 15.85 12.16
N CYS A 198 18.10 15.45 13.08
CA CYS A 198 17.81 15.40 14.50
C CYS A 198 18.45 16.60 15.20
N ASN A 199 17.65 17.42 15.88
CA ASN A 199 18.10 18.61 16.61
C ASN A 199 18.96 19.57 15.75
N GLY A 200 18.74 19.58 14.43
CA GLY A 200 19.49 20.39 13.46
C GLY A 200 20.73 19.71 12.86
N VAL A 201 21.08 18.50 13.30
CA VAL A 201 22.19 17.71 12.74
C VAL A 201 21.63 16.76 11.69
N LEU A 202 22.16 16.82 10.46
CA LEU A 202 21.82 15.91 9.37
C LEU A 202 22.14 14.47 9.78
N GLN A 203 21.14 13.59 9.67
CA GLN A 203 21.30 12.15 9.91
C GLN A 203 21.38 11.39 8.59
N ALA A 204 20.47 11.68 7.66
CA ALA A 204 20.42 11.00 6.38
C ALA A 204 19.70 11.82 5.30
N ARG A 205 20.01 11.54 4.04
CA ARG A 205 19.26 11.88 2.84
C ARG A 205 18.59 10.60 2.36
N VAL A 206 17.27 10.54 2.46
CA VAL A 206 16.51 9.31 2.20
C VAL A 206 15.84 9.40 0.84
N SER A 207 16.05 8.36 0.03
CA SER A 207 15.32 8.08 -1.19
C SER A 207 14.58 6.76 -1.05
N VAL A 208 13.36 6.71 -1.57
CA VAL A 208 12.48 5.54 -1.43
C VAL A 208 12.27 4.92 -2.81
N LEU A 209 12.62 3.64 -2.93
CA LEU A 209 12.48 2.87 -4.17
C LEU A 209 11.08 2.26 -4.21
N GLU A 210 10.29 2.61 -5.21
CA GLU A 210 9.02 1.94 -5.47
C GLU A 210 9.28 0.56 -6.09
N ASP A 211 8.62 -0.48 -5.56
CA ASP A 211 8.67 -1.79 -6.19
C ASP A 211 8.04 -1.71 -7.59
N ALA A 212 8.78 -2.15 -8.61
CA ALA A 212 8.34 -2.15 -10.00
C ALA A 212 7.02 -2.95 -10.24
N VAL A 213 6.66 -3.82 -9.30
CA VAL A 213 5.39 -4.58 -9.29
C VAL A 213 4.20 -3.65 -9.05
N GLU A 214 4.34 -2.64 -8.20
CA GLU A 214 3.27 -1.69 -7.91
C GLU A 214 3.08 -0.68 -9.04
N ILE A 215 4.17 -0.29 -9.72
CA ILE A 215 4.14 0.59 -10.90
C ILE A 215 3.29 -0.04 -12.01
N LYS A 216 3.42 -1.35 -12.26
CA LYS A 216 2.59 -2.09 -13.24
C LYS A 216 1.12 -2.12 -12.84
N ASN A 217 0.80 -2.28 -11.56
CA ASN A 217 -0.58 -2.33 -11.08
C ASN A 217 -1.25 -0.93 -11.09
N LYS A 218 -0.54 0.13 -10.69
CA LYS A 218 -1.02 1.52 -10.76
C LYS A 218 -1.22 1.97 -12.20
N THR A 219 -0.30 1.63 -13.12
CA THR A 219 -0.45 1.96 -14.55
C THR A 219 -1.57 1.16 -15.21
N LYS A 220 -1.74 -0.13 -14.88
CA LYS A 220 -2.87 -0.95 -15.37
C LYS A 220 -4.21 -0.37 -14.93
N LYS A 221 -4.36 -0.02 -13.64
CA LYS A 221 -5.58 0.58 -13.10
C LYS A 221 -5.89 1.95 -13.74
N LYS A 222 -4.87 2.77 -14.01
CA LYS A 222 -5.03 4.05 -14.71
C LYS A 222 -5.49 3.86 -16.15
N HIS A 223 -4.95 2.86 -16.86
CA HIS A 223 -5.32 2.59 -18.25
C HIS A 223 -6.75 2.04 -18.37
N GLU A 224 -7.19 1.20 -17.43
CA GLU A 224 -8.57 0.71 -17.35
C GLU A 224 -9.57 1.85 -17.13
N ASN A 225 -9.27 2.79 -16.21
CA ASN A 225 -10.13 3.95 -15.95
C ASN A 225 -10.26 4.88 -17.16
N VAL A 226 -9.16 5.12 -17.89
CA VAL A 226 -9.18 5.94 -19.11
C VAL A 226 -9.95 5.24 -20.23
N LEU A 227 -9.76 3.94 -20.42
CA LEU A 227 -10.47 3.16 -21.42
C LEU A 227 -11.99 3.14 -21.15
N MET A 228 -12.38 3.00 -19.88
CA MET A 228 -13.79 3.08 -19.46
C MET A 228 -14.39 4.46 -19.76
N LEU A 229 -13.68 5.56 -19.48
CA LEU A 229 -14.12 6.92 -19.80
C LEU A 229 -14.32 7.13 -21.31
N VAL A 230 -13.39 6.66 -22.14
CA VAL A 230 -13.50 6.74 -23.60
C VAL A 230 -14.70 5.93 -24.09
N ALA A 231 -14.86 4.69 -23.61
CA ALA A 231 -16.00 3.84 -23.97
C ALA A 231 -17.34 4.49 -23.62
N VAL A 232 -17.48 4.99 -22.38
CA VAL A 232 -18.70 5.68 -21.92
C VAL A 232 -18.98 6.92 -22.75
N SER A 233 -17.96 7.74 -23.04
CA SER A 233 -18.12 8.94 -23.87
C SER A 233 -18.59 8.59 -25.30
N GLY A 234 -18.08 7.50 -25.88
CA GLY A 234 -18.50 6.99 -27.19
C GLY A 234 -19.95 6.52 -27.21
N PHE A 235 -20.39 5.77 -26.19
CA PHE A 235 -21.79 5.34 -26.08
C PHE A 235 -22.76 6.52 -25.92
N VAL A 236 -22.39 7.54 -25.13
CA VAL A 236 -23.20 8.75 -24.98
C VAL A 236 -23.33 9.50 -26.31
N LEU A 237 -22.24 9.67 -27.06
CA LEU A 237 -22.29 10.32 -28.37
C LEU A 237 -23.12 9.53 -29.39
N MET A 238 -22.99 8.21 -29.41
CA MET A 238 -23.76 7.35 -30.31
C MET A 238 -25.26 7.45 -30.01
N THR A 239 -25.66 7.39 -28.74
CA THR A 239 -27.07 7.51 -28.35
C THR A 239 -27.66 8.87 -28.70
N ILE A 240 -26.94 9.97 -28.49
CA ILE A 240 -27.35 11.32 -28.91
C ILE A 240 -27.54 11.36 -30.43
N SER A 241 -26.58 10.85 -31.20
CA SER A 241 -26.67 10.84 -32.66
C SER A 241 -27.89 10.06 -33.16
N LEU A 242 -28.18 8.89 -32.57
CA LEU A 242 -29.34 8.08 -32.92
C LEU A 242 -30.66 8.82 -32.63
N VAL A 243 -30.77 9.48 -31.46
CA VAL A 243 -31.95 10.27 -31.09
C VAL A 243 -32.17 11.43 -32.07
N THR A 244 -31.11 12.14 -32.47
CA THR A 244 -31.22 13.22 -33.45
C THR A 244 -31.69 12.73 -34.82
N VAL A 245 -31.14 11.61 -35.32
CA VAL A 245 -31.58 11.00 -36.59
C VAL A 245 -33.04 10.55 -36.49
N CYS A 246 -33.44 9.91 -35.39
CA CYS A 246 -34.83 9.53 -35.14
C CYS A 246 -35.76 10.75 -35.16
N ALA A 247 -35.39 11.86 -34.51
CA ALA A 247 -36.18 13.09 -34.52
C ALA A 247 -36.29 13.72 -35.92
N LEU A 248 -35.20 13.69 -36.71
CA LEU A 248 -35.19 14.16 -38.10
C LEU A 248 -36.06 13.28 -39.01
N LEU A 249 -36.03 11.96 -38.83
CA LEU A 249 -36.87 11.03 -39.59
C LEU A 249 -38.36 11.19 -39.23
N ILE A 250 -38.69 11.39 -37.95
CA ILE A 250 -40.06 11.66 -37.51
C ILE A 250 -40.55 12.99 -38.08
N SER A 251 -39.77 14.06 -37.97
CA SER A 251 -40.15 15.39 -38.46
C SER A 251 -40.30 15.42 -40.00
N THR A 252 -39.41 14.77 -40.75
CA THR A 252 -39.52 14.68 -42.21
C THR A 252 -40.72 13.85 -42.66
N LYS A 253 -41.06 12.76 -41.94
CA LYS A 253 -42.25 11.94 -42.21
C LYS A 253 -43.55 12.70 -41.88
N CYS A 254 -43.59 13.43 -40.77
CA CYS A 254 -44.70 14.32 -40.43
C CYS A 254 -44.87 15.45 -41.46
N ARG A 255 -43.77 16.07 -41.93
CA ARG A 255 -43.81 17.11 -42.97
C ARG A 255 -44.32 16.57 -44.31
N ARG A 256 -43.94 15.34 -44.70
CA ARG A 256 -44.48 14.66 -45.89
C ARG A 256 -45.97 14.33 -45.74
N ARG A 257 -46.41 13.89 -44.55
CA ARG A 257 -47.83 13.59 -44.29
C ARG A 257 -48.69 14.86 -44.30
N ASN A 258 -48.21 15.96 -43.72
CA ASN A 258 -48.93 17.24 -43.72
C ASN A 258 -49.01 17.88 -45.12
N ARG A 259 -47.99 17.68 -45.97
CA ARG A 259 -48.08 18.06 -47.40
C ARG A 259 -49.19 17.29 -48.14
N LYS A 260 -49.40 15.99 -47.86
CA LYS A 260 -50.47 15.22 -48.49
C LYS A 260 -51.89 15.72 -48.12
N TYR A 261 -52.10 16.22 -46.90
CA TYR A 261 -53.40 16.81 -46.51
C TYR A 261 -53.68 18.14 -47.22
N LYS A 262 -52.66 19.01 -47.42
CA LYS A 262 -52.83 20.29 -48.12
C LYS A 262 -53.14 20.20 -49.62
N TYR A 263 -52.93 19.06 -50.28
CA TYR A 263 -53.34 18.85 -51.68
C TYR A 263 -54.73 18.23 -51.81
N ALA A 264 -55.29 17.63 -50.76
CA ALA A 264 -56.66 17.13 -50.75
C ALA A 264 -57.69 18.28 -50.55
N GLU A 265 -57.30 19.35 -49.88
CA GLU A 265 -58.16 20.52 -49.64
C GLU A 265 -58.22 21.50 -50.83
N LYS A 266 -57.33 21.34 -51.83
CA LYS A 266 -57.28 22.21 -53.02
C LYS A 266 -57.80 21.57 -54.31
N GLY A 267 -58.30 20.33 -54.23
CA GLY A 267 -58.91 19.59 -55.35
C GLY A 267 -60.44 19.47 -55.29
N HIS A 268 -61.09 20.12 -54.31
CA HIS A 268 -62.55 20.05 -54.12
C HIS A 268 -63.19 21.45 -54.04
N VAL A 269 -62.71 22.39 -54.87
CA VAL A 269 -63.37 23.66 -55.16
C VAL A 269 -62.99 23.98 -56.60
N ASP A 270 -63.63 23.32 -57.57
CA ASP A 270 -63.71 23.70 -59.00
C ASP A 270 -64.50 22.61 -59.76
N THR A 271 -65.70 22.28 -59.29
CA THR A 271 -66.73 21.61 -60.10
C THR A 271 -68.09 21.96 -59.49
N GLU A 272 -69.02 22.40 -60.34
CA GLU A 272 -70.38 22.88 -60.05
C GLU A 272 -70.57 24.40 -59.88
N LEU A 273 -70.53 25.10 -61.02
CA LEU A 273 -71.46 26.20 -61.33
C LEU A 273 -71.53 26.42 -62.84
N SER A 274 -72.30 25.54 -63.52
CA SER A 274 -72.93 25.78 -64.83
C SER A 274 -73.93 24.65 -65.07
N GLY A 275 -75.23 24.99 -65.06
CA GLY A 275 -76.34 24.08 -65.33
C GLY A 275 -77.51 24.35 -64.41
#